data_AF-A0A2H8TYE8-F1
#
_entry.id   AF-A0A2H8TYE8-F1
#
_cell.length_a   1.000
_cell.length_b   1.000
_cell.length_c   1.000
_cell.angle_alpha   90.00
_cell.angle_beta   90.00
_cell.angle_gamma   90.00
#
_symmetry.space_group_name_H-M   'P 1'
#
loop_
_entity.id
_entity.type
_entity.pdbx_description
1 polymer ?
#
loop_
_entity_poly.entity_id
_entity_poly.type
_entity_poly.pdbx_seq_one_letter_code
_entity_poly.pdbx_strand_id
1 'polypeptide(L)'
;MNLMCTESQTASEDRCFAEDRTIFRDERAVKKLLETESQYVPGCDYMAHSHSNLQPFMRRVVATWMLDVCEEQRCEDQVFPLSVNFLDRFLCACDISKTHLQLTGAVCLLLASKVRQCTALSIELLCYYTENSVTPEEMREWELLVISKLEWRIVAVTSFDYVDHIMEQIKWKRRNDSMLRRHMLTLISFCYIEPDFIAKKPSVMAASCMLSAIRGIDPSAAAEVASELCLLLACTAAEVDEHVSLIDALVASTTAAATPEKSENNNPASEPPVKKPYRVQDYGLHDGGGHL
;
A
#
# COMPACT_ATOMS: atom_id res chain seq x y z
N MET A 1 28.85 -14.45 -33.19
CA MET A 1 28.42 -13.43 -32.21
C MET A 1 27.96 -14.16 -30.97
N ASN A 2 28.77 -14.18 -29.91
CA ASN A 2 28.40 -14.79 -28.64
C ASN A 2 27.60 -13.77 -27.84
N LEU A 3 26.28 -13.90 -27.86
CA LEU A 3 25.32 -13.15 -27.02
C LEU A 3 25.19 -13.81 -25.63
N MET A 4 26.32 -14.19 -25.02
CA MET A 4 26.31 -14.71 -23.66
C MET A 4 26.48 -13.51 -22.73
N CYS A 5 25.41 -13.12 -22.04
CA CYS A 5 25.48 -12.17 -20.94
C CYS A 5 26.34 -12.79 -19.83
N THR A 6 27.61 -12.36 -19.74
CA THR A 6 28.53 -12.75 -18.65
C THR A 6 28.36 -11.79 -17.47
N GLU A 7 27.15 -11.65 -16.93
CA GLU A 7 27.00 -11.07 -15.61
C GLU A 7 27.33 -12.15 -14.58
N SER A 8 28.47 -11.99 -13.92
CA SER A 8 28.76 -12.76 -12.71
C SER A 8 27.81 -12.24 -11.64
N GLN A 9 26.83 -13.03 -11.24
CA GLN A 9 26.07 -12.79 -10.01
C GLN A 9 27.03 -12.90 -8.83
N THR A 10 27.75 -11.81 -8.53
CA THR A 10 28.28 -11.62 -7.20
C THR A 10 27.08 -11.54 -6.28
N ALA A 11 27.03 -12.40 -5.26
CA ALA A 11 26.04 -12.44 -4.19
C ALA A 11 26.07 -11.16 -3.34
N SER A 12 25.89 -10.01 -3.97
CA SER A 12 25.53 -8.75 -3.34
C SER A 12 24.03 -8.82 -3.14
N GLU A 13 23.60 -8.62 -1.90
CA GLU A 13 22.19 -8.58 -1.51
C GLU A 13 21.41 -7.39 -2.14
N ASP A 14 22.11 -6.49 -2.84
CA ASP A 14 21.49 -5.43 -3.65
C ASP A 14 21.03 -6.00 -5.00
N ARG A 15 19.76 -6.44 -5.02
CA ARG A 15 19.04 -6.83 -6.24
C ARG A 15 18.49 -5.63 -7.03
N CYS A 16 18.91 -4.42 -6.68
CA CYS A 16 18.49 -3.20 -7.36
C CYS A 16 19.29 -3.01 -8.64
N PHE A 17 18.63 -3.12 -9.80
CA PHE A 17 19.15 -2.53 -11.03
C PHE A 17 19.38 -1.02 -10.80
N ALA A 18 20.43 -0.46 -11.40
CA ALA A 18 20.67 0.98 -11.32
C ALA A 18 19.43 1.75 -11.82
N GLU A 19 18.97 2.74 -11.04
CA GLU A 19 17.83 3.59 -11.39
C GLU A 19 18.03 4.23 -12.78
N ASP A 20 17.17 3.90 -13.75
CA ASP A 20 17.19 4.55 -15.05
C ASP A 20 16.54 5.93 -14.96
N ARG A 21 17.34 6.91 -14.54
CA ARG A 21 16.93 8.32 -14.44
C ARG A 21 16.36 8.88 -15.74
N THR A 22 16.71 8.30 -16.89
CA THR A 22 16.20 8.74 -18.19
C THR A 22 14.70 8.46 -18.30
N ILE A 23 14.27 7.29 -17.84
CA ILE A 23 12.85 6.90 -17.85
C ILE A 23 12.06 7.77 -16.87
N PHE A 24 12.60 8.03 -15.68
CA PHE A 24 11.88 8.79 -14.65
C PHE A 24 11.70 10.27 -15.00
N ARG A 25 12.60 10.84 -15.82
CA ARG A 25 12.49 12.20 -16.36
C ARG A 25 11.62 12.32 -17.61
N ASP A 26 11.18 11.22 -18.18
CA ASP A 26 10.38 11.24 -19.42
C ASP A 26 8.91 11.53 -19.12
N GLU A 27 8.43 12.69 -19.59
CA GLU A 27 7.01 13.09 -19.48
C GLU A 27 6.05 12.06 -20.10
N ARG A 28 6.49 11.30 -21.11
CA ARG A 28 5.68 10.27 -21.76
C ARG A 28 5.33 9.12 -20.81
N ALA A 29 6.23 8.81 -19.87
CA ALA A 29 6.00 7.76 -18.88
C ALA A 29 4.87 8.18 -17.92
N VAL A 30 4.97 9.39 -17.33
CA VAL A 30 3.93 9.94 -16.44
C VAL A 30 2.59 10.07 -17.17
N LYS A 31 2.60 10.59 -18.40
CA LYS A 31 1.38 10.66 -19.22
C LYS A 31 0.73 9.30 -19.40
N LYS A 32 1.53 8.25 -19.64
CA LYS A 32 0.99 6.90 -19.80
C LYS A 32 0.37 6.37 -18.51
N LEU A 33 1.01 6.60 -17.36
CA LEU A 33 0.46 6.23 -16.05
C LEU A 33 -0.91 6.90 -15.83
N LEU A 34 -1.01 8.21 -16.08
CA LEU A 34 -2.24 9.00 -15.96
C LEU A 34 -3.36 8.52 -16.90
N GLU A 35 -3.03 8.14 -18.13
CA GLU A 35 -4.01 7.58 -19.07
C GLU A 35 -4.60 6.24 -18.56
N THR A 36 -3.79 5.45 -17.86
CA THR A 36 -4.19 4.10 -17.42
C THR A 36 -4.75 4.03 -16.01
N GLU A 37 -4.45 4.99 -15.12
CA GLU A 37 -4.81 4.88 -13.70
C GLU A 37 -6.32 4.74 -13.45
N SER A 38 -7.13 5.42 -14.28
CA SER A 38 -8.59 5.39 -14.19
C SER A 38 -9.20 3.98 -14.36
N GLN A 39 -8.48 3.07 -15.02
CA GLN A 39 -8.93 1.68 -15.23
C GLN A 39 -8.82 0.82 -13.97
N TYR A 40 -8.08 1.29 -12.96
CA TYR A 40 -7.74 0.56 -11.75
C TYR A 40 -8.30 1.19 -10.48
N VAL A 41 -8.95 2.36 -10.58
CA VAL A 41 -9.71 2.92 -9.46
C VAL A 41 -10.96 2.06 -9.24
N PRO A 42 -11.19 1.53 -8.02
CA PRO A 42 -12.42 0.82 -7.70
C PRO A 42 -13.65 1.67 -8.05
N GLY A 43 -14.45 1.19 -9.00
CA GLY A 43 -15.57 1.95 -9.56
C GLY A 43 -16.84 1.96 -8.71
N CYS A 44 -16.76 1.47 -7.47
CA CYS A 44 -17.91 1.29 -6.61
C CYS A 44 -17.58 1.61 -5.15
N ASP A 45 -18.52 2.24 -4.46
CA ASP A 45 -18.50 2.29 -3.00
C ASP A 45 -19.13 1.01 -2.46
N TYR A 46 -18.34 -0.08 -2.48
CA TYR A 46 -18.81 -1.37 -2.00
C TYR A 46 -19.18 -1.33 -0.51
N MET A 47 -18.61 -0.40 0.24
CA MET A 47 -18.90 -0.19 1.66
C MET A 47 -20.26 0.47 1.90
N ALA A 48 -20.72 1.35 1.00
CA ALA A 48 -22.03 2.01 1.15
C ALA A 48 -23.21 1.23 0.54
N HIS A 49 -23.01 0.50 -0.56
CA HIS A 49 -24.14 -0.01 -1.36
C HIS A 49 -24.11 -1.52 -1.68
N SER A 50 -23.11 -2.29 -1.23
CA SER A 50 -22.90 -3.64 -1.82
C SER A 50 -22.67 -4.79 -0.84
N HIS A 51 -22.34 -4.56 0.43
CA HIS A 51 -22.13 -5.66 1.39
C HIS A 51 -22.91 -5.42 2.68
N SER A 52 -23.92 -6.24 2.94
CA SER A 52 -24.59 -6.24 4.26
C SER A 52 -23.68 -6.76 5.39
N ASN A 53 -22.53 -7.35 5.06
CA ASN A 53 -21.71 -8.14 5.98
C ASN A 53 -20.28 -7.61 6.22
N LEU A 54 -19.82 -6.61 5.45
CA LEU A 54 -18.46 -6.05 5.57
C LEU A 54 -18.53 -4.60 6.06
N GLN A 55 -17.82 -4.31 7.14
CA GLN A 55 -17.73 -2.96 7.69
C GLN A 55 -16.36 -2.35 7.35
N PRO A 56 -16.26 -1.01 7.16
CA PRO A 56 -15.01 -0.33 6.80
C PRO A 56 -13.83 -0.68 7.72
N PHE A 57 -14.10 -0.85 9.02
CA PHE A 57 -13.06 -1.22 9.99
C PHE A 57 -12.44 -2.60 9.69
N MET A 58 -13.21 -3.56 9.18
CA MET A 58 -12.71 -4.92 8.90
C MET A 58 -11.68 -4.88 7.78
N ARG A 59 -11.95 -4.08 6.74
CA ARG A 59 -11.02 -3.82 5.64
C ARG A 59 -9.76 -3.14 6.16
N ARG A 60 -9.89 -2.15 7.07
CA ARG A 60 -8.74 -1.50 7.71
C ARG A 60 -7.85 -2.51 8.45
N VAL A 61 -8.44 -3.39 9.26
CA VAL A 61 -7.69 -4.42 10.00
C VAL A 61 -6.93 -5.35 9.04
N VAL A 62 -7.57 -5.79 7.95
CA VAL A 62 -6.90 -6.65 6.96
C VAL A 62 -5.81 -5.90 6.20
N ALA A 63 -6.02 -4.64 5.82
CA ALA A 63 -5.00 -3.82 5.17
C ALA A 63 -3.79 -3.55 6.10
N THR A 64 -4.02 -3.29 7.39
CA THR A 64 -2.94 -3.18 8.38
C THR A 64 -2.17 -4.48 8.51
N TRP A 65 -2.86 -5.62 8.64
CA TRP A 65 -2.22 -6.94 8.66
C TRP A 65 -1.40 -7.20 7.38
N MET A 66 -1.90 -6.81 6.21
CA MET A 66 -1.16 -6.93 4.95
C MET A 66 0.14 -6.10 4.96
N LEU A 67 0.08 -4.88 5.50
CA LEU A 67 1.28 -4.04 5.65
C LEU A 67 2.29 -4.69 6.61
N ASP A 68 1.83 -5.20 7.76
CA ASP A 68 2.70 -5.87 8.74
C ASP A 68 3.43 -7.08 8.12
N VAL A 69 2.73 -7.88 7.30
CA VAL A 69 3.34 -9.00 6.57
C VAL A 69 4.39 -8.50 5.58
N CYS A 70 4.09 -7.43 4.83
CA CYS A 70 5.05 -6.83 3.91
C CYS A 70 6.31 -6.30 4.61
N GLU A 71 6.16 -5.64 5.76
CA GLU A 71 7.28 -5.11 6.53
C GLU A 71 8.14 -6.24 7.13
N GLU A 72 7.53 -7.26 7.73
CA GLU A 72 8.24 -8.40 8.33
C GLU A 72 8.98 -9.21 7.26
N GLN A 73 8.41 -9.36 6.07
CA GLN A 73 9.04 -10.03 4.93
C GLN A 73 9.94 -9.13 4.08
N ARG A 74 10.07 -7.84 4.44
CA ARG A 74 10.84 -6.84 3.68
C ARG A 74 10.49 -6.86 2.19
N CYS A 75 9.19 -6.89 1.90
CA CYS A 75 8.69 -6.82 0.53
C CYS A 75 9.09 -5.48 -0.11
N GLU A 76 9.13 -5.46 -1.45
CA GLU A 76 9.29 -4.20 -2.20
C GLU A 76 8.12 -3.25 -1.88
N ASP A 77 8.40 -1.95 -1.76
CA ASP A 77 7.43 -0.92 -1.36
C ASP A 77 6.18 -0.87 -2.29
N GLN A 78 6.29 -1.36 -3.53
CA GLN A 78 5.20 -1.46 -4.50
C GLN A 78 4.20 -2.61 -4.24
N VAL A 79 4.58 -3.62 -3.45
CA VAL A 79 3.76 -4.83 -3.25
C VAL A 79 2.51 -4.52 -2.45
N PHE A 80 2.64 -3.77 -1.35
CA PHE A 80 1.52 -3.44 -0.48
C PHE A 80 0.45 -2.59 -1.21
N PRO A 81 0.77 -1.43 -1.81
CA PRO A 81 -0.18 -0.65 -2.62
C PRO A 81 -0.94 -1.47 -3.66
N LEU A 82 -0.22 -2.35 -4.38
CA LEU A 82 -0.83 -3.18 -5.43
C LEU A 82 -1.76 -4.24 -4.84
N SER A 83 -1.36 -4.88 -3.74
CA SER A 83 -2.18 -5.88 -3.07
C SER A 83 -3.50 -5.30 -2.55
N VAL A 84 -3.47 -4.07 -2.04
CA VAL A 84 -4.67 -3.35 -1.60
C VAL A 84 -5.55 -2.98 -2.79
N ASN A 85 -4.96 -2.54 -3.92
CA ASN A 85 -5.72 -2.31 -5.15
C ASN A 85 -6.46 -3.56 -5.62
N PHE A 86 -5.83 -4.74 -5.54
CA PHE A 86 -6.48 -6.01 -5.87
C PHE A 86 -7.61 -6.32 -4.91
N LEU A 87 -7.40 -6.13 -3.60
CA LEU A 87 -8.42 -6.35 -2.57
C LEU A 87 -9.66 -5.51 -2.85
N ASP A 88 -9.51 -4.20 -2.98
CA ASP A 88 -10.64 -3.28 -3.11
C ASP A 88 -11.39 -3.49 -4.45
N ARG A 89 -10.68 -3.77 -5.55
CA ARG A 89 -11.30 -4.10 -6.84
C ARG A 89 -12.04 -5.44 -6.81
N PHE A 90 -11.48 -6.43 -6.11
CA PHE A 90 -12.12 -7.74 -5.96
C PHE A 90 -13.40 -7.63 -5.13
N LEU A 91 -13.37 -6.88 -4.02
CA LEU A 91 -14.54 -6.61 -3.20
C LEU A 91 -15.64 -5.86 -3.96
N CYS A 92 -15.26 -4.95 -4.87
CA CYS A 92 -16.23 -4.33 -5.79
C CYS A 92 -16.93 -5.33 -6.73
N ALA A 93 -16.27 -6.44 -7.09
CA ALA A 93 -16.77 -7.40 -8.06
C ALA A 93 -17.45 -8.63 -7.44
N CYS A 94 -17.20 -8.90 -6.15
CA CYS A 94 -17.63 -10.12 -5.47
C CYS A 94 -18.08 -9.84 -4.03
N ASP A 95 -19.29 -10.30 -3.69
CA ASP A 95 -19.74 -10.35 -2.30
C ASP A 95 -19.13 -11.56 -1.58
N ILE A 96 -18.49 -11.30 -0.44
CA ILE A 96 -17.81 -12.31 0.36
C ILE A 96 -18.20 -12.18 1.84
N SER A 97 -18.17 -13.30 2.55
CA SER A 97 -18.29 -13.33 4.01
C SER A 97 -17.07 -12.68 4.69
N LYS A 98 -17.28 -12.07 5.86
CA LYS A 98 -16.22 -11.57 6.77
C LYS A 98 -15.12 -12.62 7.02
N THR A 99 -15.47 -13.91 7.02
CA THR A 99 -14.53 -15.02 7.25
C THR A 99 -13.50 -15.20 6.13
N HIS A 100 -13.82 -14.81 4.89
CA HIS A 100 -12.94 -14.94 3.75
C HIS A 100 -12.09 -13.69 3.48
N LEU A 101 -12.25 -12.63 4.28
CA LEU A 101 -11.55 -11.37 4.05
C LEU A 101 -10.04 -11.51 4.24
N GLN A 102 -9.59 -12.24 5.29
CA GLN A 102 -8.16 -12.50 5.51
C GLN A 102 -7.55 -13.39 4.41
N LEU A 103 -8.28 -14.41 3.95
CA LEU A 103 -7.90 -15.23 2.79
C LEU A 103 -7.75 -14.37 1.53
N THR A 104 -8.72 -13.49 1.26
CA THR A 104 -8.66 -12.57 0.11
C THR A 104 -7.43 -11.67 0.18
N GLY A 105 -7.15 -11.08 1.36
CA GLY A 105 -5.95 -10.28 1.59
C GLY A 105 -4.65 -11.06 1.36
N ALA A 106 -4.56 -12.30 1.87
CA ALA A 106 -3.42 -13.19 1.66
C ALA A 106 -3.19 -13.49 0.17
N VAL A 107 -4.25 -13.79 -0.57
CA VAL A 107 -4.18 -14.04 -2.01
C VAL A 107 -3.79 -12.77 -2.79
N CYS A 108 -4.27 -11.61 -2.36
CA CYS A 108 -3.86 -10.34 -2.97
C CYS A 108 -2.37 -10.03 -2.75
N LEU A 109 -1.82 -10.34 -1.57
CA LEU A 109 -0.39 -10.28 -1.30
C LEU A 109 0.39 -11.26 -2.18
N LEU A 110 -0.07 -12.52 -2.30
CA LEU A 110 0.54 -13.52 -3.18
C LEU A 110 0.64 -13.00 -4.61
N LEU A 111 -0.48 -12.52 -5.17
CA LEU A 111 -0.54 -11.99 -6.53
C LEU A 111 0.34 -10.75 -6.71
N ALA A 112 0.27 -9.78 -5.81
CA ALA A 112 1.06 -8.55 -5.91
C ALA A 112 2.56 -8.85 -5.83
N SER A 113 2.95 -9.77 -4.95
CA SER A 113 4.34 -10.21 -4.82
C SER A 113 4.85 -10.85 -6.12
N LYS A 114 4.06 -11.71 -6.76
CA LYS A 114 4.39 -12.30 -8.07
C LYS A 114 4.56 -11.26 -9.18
N VAL A 115 3.85 -10.14 -9.11
CA VAL A 115 3.91 -9.07 -10.13
C VAL A 115 5.08 -8.11 -9.89
N ARG A 116 5.36 -7.76 -8.63
CA ARG A 116 6.21 -6.62 -8.28
C ARG A 116 7.51 -6.98 -7.55
N GLN A 117 7.79 -8.26 -7.29
CA GLN A 117 9.05 -8.63 -6.63
C GLN A 117 9.72 -9.85 -7.28
N CYS A 118 11.05 -9.88 -7.25
CA CYS A 118 11.84 -10.95 -7.87
C CYS A 118 11.59 -12.33 -7.23
N THR A 119 11.33 -12.36 -5.92
CA THR A 119 11.08 -13.58 -5.16
C THR A 119 9.72 -13.47 -4.49
N ALA A 120 8.66 -13.96 -5.14
CA ALA A 120 7.30 -13.92 -4.63
C ALA A 120 7.17 -14.56 -3.24
N LEU A 121 6.20 -14.09 -2.45
CA LEU A 121 5.83 -14.73 -1.18
C LEU A 121 5.30 -16.14 -1.47
N SER A 122 5.71 -17.13 -0.68
CA SER A 122 5.21 -18.50 -0.86
C SER A 122 3.83 -18.67 -0.25
N ILE A 123 3.08 -19.66 -0.75
CA ILE A 123 1.76 -19.99 -0.21
C ILE A 123 1.89 -20.44 1.24
N GLU A 124 2.89 -21.26 1.54
CA GLU A 124 3.15 -21.81 2.87
C GLU A 124 3.44 -20.70 3.89
N LEU A 125 4.20 -19.68 3.47
CA LEU A 125 4.50 -18.51 4.29
C LEU A 125 3.24 -17.70 4.60
N LEU A 126 2.40 -17.44 3.59
CA LEU A 126 1.16 -16.70 3.79
C LEU A 126 0.18 -17.49 4.67
N CYS A 127 0.06 -18.81 4.48
CA CYS A 127 -0.69 -19.68 5.38
C CYS A 127 -0.19 -19.55 6.83
N TYR A 128 1.13 -19.54 7.04
CA TYR A 128 1.71 -19.31 8.37
C TYR A 128 1.30 -17.96 8.99
N TYR A 129 1.32 -16.88 8.20
CA TYR A 129 0.88 -15.55 8.66
C TYR A 129 -0.62 -15.43 8.96
N THR A 130 -1.43 -16.34 8.41
CA THR A 130 -2.85 -16.49 8.78
C THR A 130 -3.06 -17.41 9.99
N GLU A 131 -1.99 -17.77 10.72
CA GLU A 131 -2.02 -18.79 11.78
C GLU A 131 -2.55 -20.16 11.31
N ASN A 132 -2.33 -20.48 10.03
CA ASN A 132 -2.88 -21.66 9.36
C ASN A 132 -4.41 -21.74 9.40
N SER A 133 -5.11 -20.60 9.56
CA SER A 133 -6.56 -20.53 9.38
C SER A 133 -6.97 -20.68 7.92
N VAL A 134 -6.02 -20.49 7.00
CA VAL A 134 -6.16 -20.68 5.56
C VAL A 134 -5.25 -21.82 5.10
N THR A 135 -5.79 -22.73 4.29
CA THR A 135 -5.03 -23.86 3.73
C THR A 135 -4.34 -23.50 2.40
N PRO A 136 -3.23 -24.18 2.03
CA PRO A 136 -2.59 -24.00 0.74
C PRO A 136 -3.51 -24.31 -0.46
N GLU A 137 -4.45 -25.24 -0.28
CA GLU A 137 -5.46 -25.61 -1.28
C GLU A 137 -6.41 -24.44 -1.54
N GLU A 138 -6.98 -23.86 -0.47
CA GLU A 138 -7.83 -22.67 -0.56
C GLU A 138 -7.11 -21.48 -1.20
N MET A 139 -5.83 -21.25 -0.85
CA MET A 139 -5.02 -20.19 -1.46
C MET A 139 -4.92 -20.33 -2.99
N ARG A 140 -4.71 -21.54 -3.51
CA ARG A 140 -4.59 -21.79 -4.96
C ARG A 140 -5.92 -21.62 -5.68
N GLU A 141 -7.01 -22.07 -5.09
CA GLU A 141 -8.35 -21.90 -5.64
C GLU A 141 -8.75 -20.43 -5.69
N TRP A 142 -8.49 -19.70 -4.60
CA TRP A 142 -8.80 -18.28 -4.51
C TRP A 142 -7.87 -17.42 -5.36
N GLU A 143 -6.62 -17.81 -5.57
CA GLU A 143 -5.73 -17.15 -6.53
C GLU A 143 -6.37 -17.08 -7.92
N LEU A 144 -6.88 -18.21 -8.42
CA LEU A 144 -7.57 -18.28 -9.70
C LEU A 144 -8.88 -17.48 -9.69
N LEU A 145 -9.64 -17.52 -8.60
CA LEU A 145 -10.87 -16.74 -8.47
C LEU A 145 -10.59 -15.24 -8.54
N VAL A 146 -9.64 -14.74 -7.74
CA VAL A 146 -9.30 -13.32 -7.66
C VAL A 146 -8.80 -12.82 -9.01
N ILE A 147 -7.81 -13.50 -9.63
CA ILE A 147 -7.27 -13.05 -10.92
C ILE A 147 -8.32 -13.07 -12.04
N SER A 148 -9.23 -14.04 -12.01
CA SER A 148 -10.34 -14.13 -12.98
C SER A 148 -11.33 -12.99 -12.81
N LYS A 149 -11.67 -12.62 -11.55
CA LYS A 149 -12.56 -11.51 -11.23
C LYS A 149 -11.94 -10.14 -11.51
N LEU A 150 -10.62 -10.05 -11.43
CA LEU A 150 -9.86 -8.87 -11.89
C LEU A 150 -9.65 -8.85 -13.41
N GLU A 151 -10.19 -9.84 -14.16
CA GLU A 151 -10.06 -9.98 -15.61
C GLU A 151 -8.59 -9.98 -16.07
N TRP A 152 -7.69 -10.54 -15.26
CA TRP A 152 -6.25 -10.55 -15.51
C TRP A 152 -5.61 -9.14 -15.61
N ARG A 153 -6.34 -8.09 -15.24
CA ARG A 153 -5.84 -6.70 -15.19
C ARG A 153 -5.04 -6.48 -13.90
N ILE A 154 -3.88 -7.13 -13.80
CA ILE A 154 -3.02 -7.17 -12.58
C ILE A 154 -1.87 -6.16 -12.59
N VAL A 155 -1.55 -5.53 -13.72
CA VAL A 155 -0.52 -4.47 -13.79
C VAL A 155 -1.18 -3.12 -13.51
N ALA A 156 -1.74 -2.97 -12.31
CA ALA A 156 -2.42 -1.76 -11.90
C ALA A 156 -1.41 -0.64 -11.58
N VAL A 157 -1.77 0.58 -11.96
CA VAL A 157 -1.05 1.80 -11.55
C VAL A 157 -1.47 2.15 -10.12
N THR A 158 -0.47 2.35 -9.27
CA THR A 158 -0.59 2.73 -7.87
C THR A 158 0.11 4.07 -7.64
N SER A 159 -0.17 4.69 -6.50
CA SER A 159 0.49 5.95 -6.10
C SER A 159 2.00 5.79 -5.92
N PHE A 160 2.48 4.57 -5.65
CA PHE A 160 3.91 4.25 -5.63
C PHE A 160 4.56 4.47 -7.01
N ASP A 161 3.87 4.13 -8.11
CA ASP A 161 4.43 4.23 -9.47
C ASP A 161 4.78 5.67 -9.87
N TYR A 162 4.25 6.68 -9.17
CA TYR A 162 4.59 8.09 -9.40
C TYR A 162 5.75 8.60 -8.53
N VAL A 163 6.16 7.88 -7.49
CA VAL A 163 7.16 8.35 -6.50
C VAL A 163 8.47 8.75 -7.18
N ASP A 164 9.04 7.86 -8.01
CA ASP A 164 10.32 8.11 -8.67
C ASP A 164 10.24 9.24 -9.69
N HIS A 165 9.13 9.33 -10.43
CA HIS A 165 8.88 10.43 -11.36
C HIS A 165 8.82 11.78 -10.64
N ILE A 166 8.15 11.84 -9.49
CA ILE A 166 8.03 13.06 -8.71
C ILE A 166 9.39 13.43 -8.11
N MET A 167 10.10 12.48 -7.49
CA MET A 167 11.40 12.71 -6.86
C MET A 167 12.46 13.22 -7.84
N GLU A 168 12.43 12.76 -9.09
CA GLU A 168 13.43 13.13 -10.10
C GLU A 168 13.08 14.42 -10.86
N GLN A 169 11.79 14.77 -10.98
CA GLN A 169 11.35 15.93 -11.76
C GLN A 169 11.07 17.17 -10.92
N ILE A 170 10.61 17.01 -9.67
CA ILE A 170 10.32 18.14 -8.79
C ILE A 170 11.62 18.69 -8.19
N LYS A 171 11.84 19.99 -8.37
CA LYS A 171 13.06 20.66 -7.90
C LYS A 171 12.96 21.02 -6.42
N TRP A 172 13.14 20.02 -5.57
CA TRP A 172 13.32 20.21 -4.13
C TRP A 172 14.75 20.66 -3.82
N LYS A 173 14.92 21.88 -3.29
CA LYS A 173 16.25 22.51 -3.09
C LYS A 173 17.08 21.95 -1.92
N ARG A 174 16.64 20.88 -1.22
CA ARG A 174 17.27 20.43 0.05
C ARG A 174 17.74 18.98 0.05
N ARG A 175 18.88 18.73 0.69
CA ARG A 175 19.72 17.51 0.68
C ARG A 175 19.14 16.26 1.39
N ASN A 176 17.82 16.09 1.52
CA ASN A 176 17.27 14.96 2.28
C ASN A 176 16.24 14.12 1.51
N ASP A 177 16.60 13.76 0.29
CA ASP A 177 15.76 12.97 -0.63
C ASP A 177 15.37 11.61 -0.03
N SER A 178 16.26 11.00 0.75
CA SER A 178 15.98 9.71 1.42
C SER A 178 14.93 9.84 2.53
N MET A 179 15.00 10.90 3.35
CA MET A 179 13.96 11.18 4.34
C MET A 179 12.64 11.56 3.70
N LEU A 180 12.67 12.36 2.62
CA LEU A 180 11.47 12.74 1.88
C LEU A 180 10.79 11.52 1.27
N ARG A 181 11.54 10.68 0.54
CA ARG A 181 11.05 9.42 -0.02
C ARG A 181 10.42 8.55 1.06
N ARG A 182 11.11 8.34 2.18
CA ARG A 182 10.58 7.53 3.28
C ARG A 182 9.26 8.08 3.84
N HIS A 183 9.16 9.39 4.08
CA HIS A 183 7.90 9.99 4.54
C HIS A 183 6.79 9.82 3.51
N MET A 184 7.08 10.03 2.24
CA MET A 184 6.10 9.85 1.16
C MET A 184 5.59 8.41 1.13
N LEU A 185 6.48 7.41 1.19
CA LEU A 185 6.12 5.99 1.19
C LEU A 185 5.28 5.61 2.42
N THR A 186 5.64 6.10 3.61
CA THR A 186 4.84 5.89 4.83
C THR A 186 3.44 6.47 4.69
N LEU A 187 3.31 7.70 4.17
CA LEU A 187 2.01 8.33 3.94
C LEU A 187 1.18 7.59 2.89
N ILE A 188 1.81 7.09 1.83
CA ILE A 188 1.16 6.24 0.82
C ILE A 188 0.58 5.00 1.49
N SER A 189 1.37 4.30 2.31
CA SER A 189 0.90 3.10 3.03
C SER A 189 -0.30 3.41 3.93
N PHE A 190 -0.28 4.52 4.66
CA PHE A 190 -1.43 4.95 5.47
C PHE A 190 -2.66 5.28 4.63
N CYS A 191 -2.50 5.94 3.48
CA CYS A 191 -3.62 6.19 2.56
C CYS A 191 -4.24 4.87 2.09
N TYR A 192 -3.44 3.86 1.76
CA TYR A 192 -3.97 2.55 1.38
C TYR A 192 -4.63 1.78 2.53
N ILE A 193 -4.40 2.12 3.80
CA ILE A 193 -5.06 1.48 4.95
C ILE A 193 -6.45 2.08 5.21
N GLU A 194 -6.62 3.38 4.97
CA GLU A 194 -7.86 4.08 5.28
C GLU A 194 -8.92 3.98 4.16
N PRO A 195 -10.20 3.75 4.52
CA PRO A 195 -11.27 3.56 3.54
C PRO A 195 -11.58 4.82 2.72
N ASP A 196 -11.32 6.02 3.25
CA ASP A 196 -11.59 7.31 2.59
C ASP A 196 -10.80 7.50 1.27
N PHE A 197 -9.75 6.70 1.07
CA PHE A 197 -8.87 6.77 -0.09
C PHE A 197 -9.19 5.75 -1.19
N ILE A 198 -10.13 4.82 -0.97
CA ILE A 198 -10.42 3.70 -1.90
C ILE A 198 -10.76 4.19 -3.32
N ALA A 199 -11.64 5.18 -3.43
CA ALA A 199 -12.11 5.70 -4.72
C ALA A 199 -11.26 6.86 -5.27
N LYS A 200 -10.11 7.15 -4.66
CA LYS A 200 -9.27 8.29 -5.01
C LYS A 200 -8.23 7.89 -6.06
N LYS A 201 -7.89 8.82 -6.96
CA LYS A 201 -6.92 8.55 -8.03
C LYS A 201 -5.50 8.38 -7.46
N PRO A 202 -4.73 7.38 -7.92
CA PRO A 202 -3.34 7.19 -7.56
C PRO A 202 -2.45 8.44 -7.74
N SER A 203 -2.62 9.19 -8.83
CA SER A 203 -1.91 10.44 -9.10
C SER A 203 -2.14 11.50 -8.02
N VAL A 204 -3.41 11.76 -7.67
CA VAL A 204 -3.77 12.75 -6.65
C VAL A 204 -3.27 12.31 -5.28
N MET A 205 -3.36 11.02 -4.94
CA MET A 205 -2.81 10.47 -3.71
C MET A 205 -1.29 10.68 -3.64
N ALA A 206 -0.55 10.37 -4.71
CA ALA A 206 0.90 10.57 -4.77
C ALA A 206 1.28 12.06 -4.61
N ALA A 207 0.59 12.98 -5.30
CA ALA A 207 0.79 14.41 -5.13
C ALA A 207 0.56 14.86 -3.69
N SER A 208 -0.53 14.39 -3.09
CA SER A 208 -0.92 14.77 -1.72
C SER A 208 0.08 14.26 -0.69
N CYS A 209 0.53 13.00 -0.81
CA CYS A 209 1.56 12.43 0.05
C CYS A 209 2.89 13.18 -0.09
N MET A 210 3.30 13.55 -1.31
CA MET A 210 4.51 14.35 -1.52
C MET A 210 4.38 15.73 -0.86
N LEU A 211 3.26 16.42 -1.07
CA LEU A 211 3.02 17.75 -0.49
C LEU A 211 2.97 17.71 1.04
N SER A 212 2.28 16.73 1.63
CA SER A 212 2.25 16.52 3.08
C SER A 212 3.63 16.17 3.65
N ALA A 213 4.40 15.31 2.97
CA ALA A 213 5.77 14.97 3.39
C ALA A 213 6.69 16.20 3.37
N ILE A 214 6.62 17.00 2.31
CA ILE A 214 7.31 18.28 2.21
C ILE A 214 6.88 19.23 3.33
N ARG A 215 5.58 19.39 3.58
CA ARG A 215 5.05 20.26 4.65
C ARG A 215 5.57 19.84 6.03
N GLY A 216 5.69 18.55 6.29
CA GLY A 216 6.24 18.02 7.55
C GLY A 216 7.74 18.31 7.73
N ILE A 217 8.51 18.43 6.65
CA ILE A 217 9.96 18.69 6.69
C ILE A 217 10.25 20.20 6.63
N ASP A 218 9.59 20.93 5.74
CA ASP A 218 9.73 22.36 5.52
C ASP A 218 8.43 22.95 4.94
N PRO A 219 7.59 23.56 5.80
CA PRO A 219 6.33 24.19 5.40
C PRO A 219 6.48 25.28 4.34
N SER A 220 7.63 25.97 4.28
CA SER A 220 7.82 27.09 3.36
C SER A 220 8.00 26.65 1.91
N ALA A 221 8.62 25.48 1.70
CA ALA A 221 8.86 24.93 0.37
C ALA A 221 7.63 24.23 -0.23
N ALA A 222 6.65 23.84 0.60
CA ALA A 222 5.40 23.22 0.14
C ALA A 222 4.64 24.07 -0.88
N ALA A 223 4.51 25.36 -0.61
CA ALA A 223 3.80 26.28 -1.49
C ALA A 223 4.51 26.48 -2.84
N GLU A 224 5.84 26.43 -2.87
CA GLU A 224 6.62 26.53 -4.11
C GLU A 224 6.41 25.31 -5.00
N VAL A 225 6.34 24.12 -4.41
CA VAL A 225 6.28 22.83 -5.14
C VAL A 225 4.85 22.48 -5.58
N ALA A 226 3.82 22.93 -4.86
CA ALA A 226 2.44 22.52 -5.10
C ALA A 226 1.98 22.73 -6.56
N SER A 227 2.29 23.88 -7.16
CA SER A 227 1.91 24.17 -8.55
C SER A 227 2.64 23.30 -9.58
N GLU A 228 3.93 23.02 -9.36
CA GLU A 228 4.72 22.17 -10.26
C GLU A 228 4.24 20.72 -10.19
N LEU A 229 3.91 20.24 -8.98
CA LEU A 229 3.38 18.92 -8.73
C LEU A 229 2.00 18.70 -9.36
N CYS A 230 1.10 19.67 -9.23
CA CYS A 230 -0.22 19.64 -9.86
C CYS A 230 -0.11 19.58 -11.40
N LEU A 231 0.85 20.32 -11.98
CA LEU A 231 1.10 20.29 -13.41
C LEU A 231 1.64 18.94 -13.87
N LEU A 232 2.60 18.36 -13.13
CA LEU A 232 3.22 17.08 -13.46
C LEU A 232 2.21 15.92 -13.46
N LEU A 233 1.33 15.87 -12.47
CA LEU A 233 0.38 14.77 -12.29
C LEU A 233 -1.03 15.07 -12.82
N ALA A 234 -1.20 16.21 -13.53
CA ALA A 234 -2.48 16.64 -14.08
C ALA A 234 -3.65 16.63 -13.07
N CYS A 235 -3.38 17.03 -11.83
CA CYS A 235 -4.39 17.16 -10.77
C CYS A 235 -4.68 18.62 -10.43
N THR A 236 -5.86 18.88 -9.87
CA THR A 236 -6.24 20.23 -9.44
C THR A 236 -5.78 20.50 -8.01
N ALA A 237 -5.44 21.76 -7.70
CA ALA A 237 -5.08 22.15 -6.33
C ALA A 237 -6.19 21.83 -5.32
N ALA A 238 -7.46 21.96 -5.71
CA ALA A 238 -8.60 21.62 -4.85
C ALA A 238 -8.65 20.13 -4.50
N GLU A 239 -8.41 19.23 -5.47
CA GLU A 239 -8.34 17.78 -5.22
C GLU A 239 -7.18 17.43 -4.29
N VAL A 240 -6.02 18.09 -4.45
CA VAL A 240 -4.84 17.86 -3.59
C VAL A 240 -5.10 18.40 -2.18
N ASP A 241 -5.65 19.60 -2.03
CA ASP A 241 -5.92 20.22 -0.72
C ASP A 241 -6.93 19.41 0.11
N GLU A 242 -7.95 18.85 -0.54
CA GLU A 242 -8.91 17.93 0.09
C GLU A 242 -8.19 16.69 0.66
N HIS A 243 -7.36 16.02 -0.15
CA HIS A 243 -6.61 14.84 0.29
C HIS A 243 -5.59 15.15 1.36
N VAL A 244 -4.87 16.27 1.25
CA VAL A 244 -3.92 16.71 2.27
C VAL A 244 -4.63 16.94 3.60
N SER A 245 -5.85 17.48 3.60
CA SER A 245 -6.65 17.64 4.81
C SER A 245 -7.02 16.29 5.45
N LEU A 246 -7.34 15.28 4.63
CA LEU A 246 -7.59 13.90 5.11
C LEU A 246 -6.32 13.27 5.68
N ILE A 247 -5.17 13.44 5.00
CA ILE A 247 -3.86 12.95 5.48
C ILE A 247 -3.49 13.62 6.80
N ASP A 248 -3.67 14.93 6.93
CA ASP A 248 -3.37 15.68 8.15
C ASP A 248 -4.23 15.17 9.33
N ALA A 249 -5.54 14.92 9.09
CA ALA A 249 -6.43 14.32 10.08
C ALA A 249 -6.01 12.90 10.47
N LEU A 250 -5.61 12.08 9.50
CA LEU A 250 -5.11 10.73 9.72
C LEU A 250 -3.85 10.73 10.58
N VAL A 251 -2.85 11.53 10.22
CA VAL A 251 -1.60 11.67 10.98
C VAL A 251 -1.86 12.16 12.41
N ALA A 252 -2.79 13.12 12.59
CA ALA A 252 -3.18 13.59 13.92
C ALA A 252 -3.80 12.46 14.77
N SER A 253 -4.65 11.61 14.17
CA SER A 253 -5.27 10.49 14.89
C SER A 253 -4.25 9.41 15.29
N THR A 254 -3.30 9.08 14.40
CA THR A 254 -2.26 8.07 14.64
C THR A 254 -1.25 8.55 15.69
N THR A 255 -0.87 9.84 15.66
CA THR A 255 0.04 10.41 16.66
C THR A 255 -0.60 10.52 18.04
N ALA A 256 -1.90 10.83 18.13
CA ALA A 256 -2.62 10.82 19.39
C ALA A 256 -2.65 9.42 20.03
N ALA A 257 -2.92 8.38 19.23
CA ALA A 257 -2.91 6.99 19.68
C ALA A 257 -1.52 6.49 20.15
N ALA A 258 -0.43 7.09 19.65
CA ALA A 258 0.94 6.73 20.00
C ALA A 258 1.46 7.37 21.29
N THR A 259 0.68 8.24 21.96
CA THR A 259 1.09 8.86 23.23
C THR A 259 0.84 7.88 24.39
N PRO A 260 1.87 7.32 25.05
CA PRO A 260 1.65 6.36 26.11
C PRO A 260 1.19 7.06 27.39
N GLU A 261 0.10 6.57 28.00
CA GLU A 261 -0.18 6.79 29.41
C GLU A 261 1.03 6.26 30.22
N LYS A 262 1.70 7.16 30.95
CA LYS A 262 2.83 6.79 31.82
C LYS A 262 2.31 5.97 33.00
N SER A 263 2.40 4.65 32.93
CA SER A 263 2.46 3.80 34.12
C SER A 263 3.90 3.30 34.29
N GLU A 264 4.60 3.85 35.28
CA GLU A 264 5.91 3.39 35.73
C GLU A 264 5.84 1.93 36.20
N ASN A 265 6.66 1.06 35.61
CA ASN A 265 7.27 -0.03 36.37
C ASN A 265 8.54 -0.53 35.66
N ASN A 266 9.67 -0.35 36.34
CA ASN A 266 11.00 -0.81 35.95
C ASN A 266 11.13 -2.32 36.15
N ASN A 267 11.60 -3.03 35.12
CA ASN A 267 12.49 -4.19 35.30
C ASN A 267 13.31 -4.44 34.01
N PRO A 268 14.58 -4.87 34.11
CA PRO A 268 15.50 -4.87 32.97
C PRO A 268 15.50 -6.16 32.16
N ALA A 269 15.64 -5.96 30.84
CA ALA A 269 16.25 -6.82 29.82
C ALA A 269 15.90 -8.31 29.78
N SER A 270 14.91 -8.65 28.95
CA SER A 270 14.80 -9.94 28.25
C SER A 270 14.90 -9.70 26.74
N GLU A 271 15.53 -10.63 26.02
CA GLU A 271 15.67 -10.66 24.55
C GLU A 271 14.38 -10.28 23.80
N PRO A 272 14.48 -9.68 22.59
CA PRO A 272 13.31 -9.26 21.85
C PRO A 272 12.44 -10.49 21.55
N PRO A 273 11.16 -10.50 21.97
CA PRO A 273 10.28 -11.61 21.66
C PRO A 273 10.05 -11.64 20.15
N VAL A 274 10.12 -12.84 19.56
CA VAL A 274 9.60 -13.12 18.22
C VAL A 274 8.17 -12.58 18.18
N LYS A 275 7.90 -11.60 17.31
CA LYS A 275 6.54 -11.06 17.13
C LYS A 275 5.64 -12.23 16.75
N LYS A 276 4.62 -12.49 17.56
CA LYS A 276 3.62 -13.52 17.27
C LYS A 276 2.86 -13.11 15.99
N PRO A 277 2.43 -14.07 15.15
CA PRO A 277 1.58 -13.79 14.01
C PRO A 277 0.31 -13.04 14.46
N TYR A 278 -0.10 -12.04 13.70
CA TYR A 278 -1.23 -11.17 14.04
C TYR A 278 -2.52 -11.79 13.51
N ARG A 279 -3.46 -12.15 14.41
CA ARG A 279 -4.81 -12.57 13.99
C ARG A 279 -5.69 -11.34 13.82
N VAL A 280 -6.41 -11.24 12.71
CA VAL A 280 -7.49 -10.23 12.53
C VAL A 280 -8.53 -10.32 13.65
N GLN A 281 -8.69 -11.49 14.28
CA GLN A 281 -9.59 -11.72 15.41
C GLN A 281 -9.08 -11.14 16.73
N ASP A 282 -7.77 -10.89 16.88
CA ASP A 282 -7.18 -10.23 18.05
C ASP A 282 -7.55 -8.73 18.12
N TYR A 283 -8.04 -8.17 17.01
CA TYR A 283 -8.60 -6.82 16.91
C TYR A 283 -10.12 -6.75 17.23
N GLY A 284 -10.68 -7.78 17.87
CA GLY A 284 -12.01 -7.69 18.50
C GLY A 284 -13.21 -8.02 17.60
N LEU A 285 -13.09 -9.05 16.75
CA LEU A 285 -14.27 -9.68 16.14
C LEU A 285 -14.95 -10.62 17.15
N HIS A 286 -15.50 -10.09 18.25
CA HIS A 286 -16.42 -10.86 19.08
C HIS A 286 -17.76 -10.97 18.36
N ASP A 287 -18.18 -12.19 18.04
CA ASP A 287 -19.56 -12.48 17.65
C ASP A 287 -20.48 -11.93 18.75
N GLY A 288 -21.25 -10.90 18.39
CA GLY A 288 -22.48 -10.54 19.09
C GLY A 288 -23.50 -11.64 18.86
N GLY A 289 -23.26 -12.81 19.46
CA GLY A 289 -24.21 -13.90 19.54
C GLY A 289 -25.38 -13.43 20.40
N GLY A 290 -26.49 -13.09 19.75
CA GLY A 290 -27.77 -12.98 20.41
C GLY A 290 -28.15 -14.32 21.03
N HIS A 291 -28.19 -14.34 22.36
CA HIS A 291 -29.00 -15.28 23.13
C HIS A 291 -29.93 -14.47 24.02
N LEU A 292 -31.14 -14.25 23.50
CA LEU A 292 -32.46 -14.41 24.13
C LEU A 292 -33.51 -13.70 23.27
#